data_AF-A0A7X1KD70-F1
#
_entry.id   AF-A0A7X1KD70-F1
#
_cell.length_a   1.000
_cell.length_b   1.000
_cell.length_c   1.000
_cell.angle_alpha   90.00
_cell.angle_beta   90.00
_cell.angle_gamma   90.00
#
_symmetry.space_group_name_H-M   'P 1'
#
loop_
_entity.id
_entity.type
_entity.pdbx_description
1 polymer ?
#
loop_
_entity_poly.entity_id
_entity_poly.type
_entity_poly.pdbx_seq_one_letter_code
_entity_poly.pdbx_strand_id
1 'polypeptide(L)'
;MATVPLDPSLPSSARADALAAQWAALHEAAGLVAGLAGQAAASAALAGEPCPDSLLRARGWRLALAEQGLADTAAILEGGIRALLVARSGGAAVHGAADALWQEFVAARQAMVDLARPI
;
A
#
# COMPACT_ATOMS: atom_id res chain seq x y z
N MET A 1 -6.23 2.42 10.98
CA MET A 1 -6.91 1.29 10.32
C MET A 1 -6.16 0.05 10.73
N ALA A 2 -6.77 -0.88 11.46
CA ALA A 2 -6.09 -2.14 11.76
C ALA A 2 -6.02 -2.95 10.46
N THR A 3 -4.82 -3.19 9.94
CA THR A 3 -4.60 -4.16 8.86
C THR A 3 -4.90 -5.54 9.44
N VAL A 4 -6.11 -6.02 9.22
CA VAL A 4 -6.49 -7.38 9.59
C VAL A 4 -5.81 -8.31 8.60
N PRO A 5 -4.92 -9.23 9.04
CA PRO A 5 -4.33 -10.21 8.14
C PRO A 5 -5.43 -11.03 7.47
N LEU A 6 -5.29 -11.29 6.17
CA LEU A 6 -6.23 -12.09 5.41
C LEU A 6 -6.38 -13.47 6.03
N ASP A 7 -7.60 -13.84 6.44
CA ASP A 7 -7.88 -15.20 6.90
C ASP A 7 -7.67 -16.17 5.73
N PRO A 8 -6.76 -17.17 5.85
CA PRO A 8 -6.46 -18.16 4.80
C PRO A 8 -7.58 -19.17 4.53
N SER A 9 -8.64 -19.22 5.36
CA SER A 9 -9.80 -20.12 5.19
C SER A 9 -10.95 -19.58 4.33
N LEU A 10 -10.92 -18.29 3.96
CA LEU A 10 -11.95 -17.67 3.11
C LEU A 10 -12.09 -18.33 1.73
N PRO A 11 -13.30 -18.35 1.14
CA PRO A 11 -13.49 -18.74 -0.25
C PRO A 11 -12.74 -17.78 -1.20
N SER A 12 -12.38 -18.28 -2.39
CA SER A 12 -11.49 -17.57 -3.33
C SER A 12 -12.03 -16.21 -3.79
N SER A 13 -13.35 -16.05 -3.94
CA SER A 13 -13.97 -14.77 -4.26
C SER A 13 -13.85 -13.77 -3.11
N ALA A 14 -14.18 -14.17 -1.88
CA ALA A 14 -14.07 -13.31 -0.70
C ALA A 14 -12.61 -12.89 -0.42
N ARG A 15 -11.63 -13.77 -0.70
CA ARG A 15 -10.21 -13.40 -0.59
C ARG A 15 -9.79 -12.37 -1.64
N ALA A 16 -10.28 -12.50 -2.88
CA ALA A 16 -10.02 -11.51 -3.92
C ALA A 16 -10.63 -10.14 -3.56
N ASP A 17 -11.86 -10.11 -3.03
CA ASP A 17 -12.50 -8.87 -2.57
C ASP A 17 -11.70 -8.23 -1.42
N ALA A 18 -11.22 -9.05 -0.47
CA ALA A 18 -10.43 -8.56 0.65
C ALA A 18 -9.03 -8.06 0.23
N LEU A 19 -8.41 -8.65 -0.80
CA LEU A 19 -7.19 -8.13 -1.42
C LEU A 19 -7.43 -6.78 -2.10
N ALA A 20 -8.51 -6.67 -2.89
CA ALA A 20 -8.86 -5.42 -3.55
C ALA A 20 -9.13 -4.30 -2.54
N ALA A 21 -9.82 -4.63 -1.44
CA ALA A 21 -10.09 -3.68 -0.36
C ALA A 21 -8.79 -3.21 0.33
N GLN A 22 -7.85 -4.12 0.62
CA GLN A 22 -6.56 -3.75 1.19
C GLN A 22 -5.70 -2.93 0.24
N TRP A 23 -5.71 -3.27 -1.05
CA TRP A 23 -5.03 -2.48 -2.07
C TRP A 23 -5.54 -1.03 -2.10
N ALA A 24 -6.87 -0.85 -2.12
CA ALA A 24 -7.48 0.48 -2.06
C ALA A 24 -7.12 1.23 -0.77
N ALA A 25 -7.24 0.56 0.39
CA ALA A 25 -6.86 1.11 1.68
C ALA A 25 -5.39 1.55 1.74
N LEU A 26 -4.48 0.79 1.13
CA LEU A 26 -3.07 1.13 1.05
C LEU A 26 -2.85 2.40 0.23
N HIS A 27 -3.53 2.53 -0.91
CA HIS A 27 -3.50 3.72 -1.75
C HIS A 27 -4.06 4.96 -1.05
N GLU A 28 -5.13 4.82 -0.26
CA GLU A 28 -5.67 5.91 0.56
C GLU A 28 -4.64 6.40 1.59
N ALA A 29 -4.00 5.48 2.31
CA ALA A 29 -2.94 5.81 3.26
C ALA A 29 -1.75 6.50 2.57
N ALA A 30 -1.32 5.98 1.42
CA ALA A 30 -0.25 6.58 0.64
C ALA A 30 -0.59 7.99 0.12
N GLY A 31 -1.87 8.26 -0.17
CA GLY A 31 -2.34 9.59 -0.55
C GLY A 31 -2.11 10.66 0.52
N LEU A 32 -2.23 10.30 1.80
CA LEU A 32 -1.89 11.18 2.91
C LEU A 32 -0.41 11.56 2.91
N VAL A 33 0.46 10.57 2.67
CA VAL A 33 1.92 10.76 2.58
C VAL A 33 2.25 11.62 1.36
N ALA A 34 1.66 11.34 0.20
CA ALA A 34 1.85 12.11 -1.02
C ALA A 34 1.47 13.58 -0.85
N GLY A 35 0.38 13.88 -0.12
CA GLY A 35 -0.02 15.24 0.21
C GLY A 35 1.05 16.00 1.01
N LEU A 36 1.70 15.34 1.98
CA LEU A 36 2.81 15.91 2.75
C LEU A 36 4.09 16.06 1.90
N ALA A 37 4.28 15.18 0.93
CA ALA A 37 5.41 15.18 0.00
C ALA A 37 5.23 16.11 -1.22
N GLY A 38 4.07 16.77 -1.39
CA GLY A 38 3.78 17.56 -2.59
C GLY A 38 3.54 16.72 -3.86
N GLN A 39 3.27 15.42 -3.72
CA GLN A 39 3.07 14.45 -4.80
C GLN A 39 1.59 14.13 -5.08
N ALA A 40 0.68 15.03 -4.70
CA ALA A 40 -0.77 14.79 -4.78
C ALA A 40 -1.26 14.41 -6.19
N ALA A 41 -0.69 15.01 -7.25
CA ALA A 41 -1.05 14.68 -8.63
C ALA A 41 -0.61 13.26 -9.03
N ALA A 42 0.62 12.86 -8.66
CA ALA A 42 1.11 11.50 -8.91
C ALA A 42 0.29 10.46 -8.13
N SER A 43 -0.08 10.77 -6.89
CA SER A 43 -0.96 9.91 -6.10
C SER A 43 -2.36 9.78 -6.69
N ALA A 44 -2.93 10.87 -7.21
CA ALA A 44 -4.25 10.82 -7.85
C ALA A 44 -4.25 9.94 -9.09
N ALA A 45 -3.19 9.99 -9.91
CA ALA A 45 -3.03 9.10 -11.05
C ALA A 45 -2.97 7.62 -10.63
N LEU A 46 -2.18 7.30 -9.60
CA LEU A 46 -2.05 5.92 -9.09
C LEU A 46 -3.31 5.40 -8.40
N ALA A 47 -4.05 6.27 -7.68
CA ALA A 47 -5.29 5.89 -7.00
C ALA A 47 -6.44 5.58 -7.97
N GLY A 48 -6.36 6.08 -9.21
CA GLY A 48 -7.30 5.72 -10.28
C GLY A 48 -7.08 4.32 -10.85
N GLU A 49 -5.94 3.68 -10.58
CA GLU A 49 -5.65 2.33 -11.05
C GLU A 49 -6.26 1.28 -10.11
N PRO A 50 -7.14 0.38 -10.62
CA PRO A 50 -7.72 -0.68 -9.80
C PRO A 50 -6.63 -1.67 -9.34
N CYS A 51 -6.98 -2.50 -8.35
CA CYS A 51 -6.15 -3.63 -7.97
C CYS A 51 -5.86 -4.50 -9.21
N PRO A 52 -4.59 -4.84 -9.51
CA PRO A 52 -4.27 -5.62 -10.69
C PRO A 52 -4.95 -7.00 -10.68
N ASP A 53 -5.59 -7.38 -11.78
CA ASP A 53 -6.19 -8.73 -11.95
C ASP A 53 -5.18 -9.85 -11.73
N SER A 54 -3.92 -9.60 -12.07
CA SER A 54 -2.80 -10.51 -11.82
C SER A 54 -2.63 -10.81 -10.33
N LEU A 55 -2.79 -9.80 -9.46
CA LEU A 55 -2.72 -9.94 -8.01
C LEU A 55 -3.90 -10.77 -7.48
N LEU A 56 -5.11 -10.47 -7.97
CA LEU A 56 -6.35 -11.19 -7.60
C LEU A 56 -6.33 -12.66 -8.05
N ARG A 57 -5.61 -12.95 -9.14
CA ARG A 57 -5.45 -14.29 -9.72
C ARG A 57 -4.20 -15.01 -9.23
N ALA A 58 -3.32 -14.37 -8.45
CA ALA A 58 -2.14 -15.02 -7.88
C ALA A 58 -2.55 -16.23 -7.01
N ARG A 59 -1.73 -17.28 -7.00
CA ARG A 59 -1.97 -18.50 -6.22
C ARG A 59 -0.67 -19.00 -5.59
N GLY A 60 -0.79 -19.89 -4.60
CA GLY A 60 0.35 -20.53 -3.94
C GLY A 60 1.32 -19.50 -3.36
N TRP A 61 2.62 -19.72 -3.56
CA TRP A 61 3.67 -18.86 -2.97
C TRP A 61 3.61 -17.40 -3.45
N ARG A 62 3.16 -17.13 -4.68
CA ARG A 62 3.02 -15.75 -5.19
C ARG A 62 1.93 -14.98 -4.46
N LEU A 63 0.81 -15.65 -4.17
CA LEU A 63 -0.28 -15.07 -3.39
C LEU A 63 0.18 -14.78 -1.96
N ALA A 64 0.80 -15.76 -1.30
CA ALA A 64 1.30 -15.58 0.06
C ALA A 64 2.30 -14.41 0.17
N LEU A 65 3.19 -14.27 -0.83
CA LEU A 65 4.16 -13.18 -0.85
C LEU A 65 3.49 -11.82 -1.16
N ALA A 66 2.46 -11.78 -1.99
CA ALA A 66 1.68 -10.57 -2.23
C ALA A 66 0.89 -10.12 -0.99
N GLU A 67 0.26 -11.05 -0.27
CA GLU A 67 -0.44 -10.79 0.99
C GLU A 67 0.52 -10.25 2.06
N GLN A 68 1.71 -10.86 2.17
CA GLN A 68 2.77 -10.38 3.05
C GLN A 68 3.23 -8.97 2.66
N GLY A 69 3.49 -8.73 1.37
CA GLY A 69 3.91 -7.42 0.87
C GLY A 69 2.88 -6.31 1.14
N LEU A 70 1.59 -6.61 1.02
CA LEU A 70 0.50 -5.69 1.41
C LEU A 70 0.55 -5.38 2.90
N ALA A 71 0.67 -6.40 3.75
CA ALA A 71 0.72 -6.23 5.19
C ALA A 71 1.95 -5.42 5.65
N ASP A 72 3.12 -5.71 5.09
CA ASP A 72 4.37 -5.02 5.40
C ASP A 72 4.33 -3.56 4.96
N THR A 73 3.85 -3.30 3.73
CA THR A 73 3.72 -1.92 3.22
C THR A 73 2.71 -1.12 4.05
N ALA A 74 1.61 -1.75 4.48
CA ALA A 74 0.64 -1.10 5.34
C ALA A 74 1.24 -0.74 6.72
N ALA A 75 2.03 -1.64 7.31
CA ALA A 75 2.71 -1.38 8.58
C ALA A 75 3.73 -0.23 8.47
N ILE A 76 4.50 -0.20 7.38
CA ILE A 76 5.45 0.88 7.07
C ILE A 76 4.71 2.23 6.94
N LEU A 77 3.63 2.27 6.16
CA LEU A 77 2.83 3.49 5.99
C LEU A 77 2.20 3.95 7.30
N GLU A 78 1.60 3.05 8.08
CA GLU A 78 0.98 3.43 9.36
C GLU A 78 2.02 4.03 10.34
N GLY A 79 3.16 3.35 10.50
CA GLY A 79 4.24 3.81 11.35
C GLY A 79 4.82 5.15 10.87
N GLY A 80 5.07 5.26 9.56
CA GLY A 80 5.60 6.47 8.93
C GLY A 80 4.64 7.66 9.05
N ILE A 81 3.36 7.48 8.76
CA ILE A 81 2.34 8.52 8.93
C ILE A 81 2.28 8.99 10.39
N ARG A 82 2.27 8.07 11.36
CA ARG A 82 2.28 8.43 12.78
C ARG A 82 3.52 9.26 13.14
N ALA A 83 4.70 8.86 12.66
CA ALA A 83 5.94 9.60 12.90
C ALA A 83 5.91 11.00 12.26
N LEU A 84 5.43 11.11 11.02
CA LEU A 84 5.30 12.40 10.31
C LEU A 84 4.34 13.35 11.04
N LEU A 85 3.21 12.84 11.54
CA LEU A 85 2.25 13.65 12.29
C LEU A 85 2.83 14.15 13.61
N VAL A 86 3.54 13.29 14.35
CA VAL A 86 4.22 13.68 15.60
C VAL A 86 5.28 14.74 15.33
N ALA A 87 6.17 14.51 14.35
CA ALA A 87 7.22 15.46 13.99
C ALA A 87 6.65 16.82 13.56
N ARG A 88 5.61 16.82 12.72
CA ARG A 88 4.92 18.04 12.28
C ARG A 88 4.27 18.78 13.44
N SER A 89 3.66 18.07 14.39
CA SER A 89 3.07 18.68 15.59
C SER A 89 4.13 19.35 16.49
N GLY A 90 5.38 18.86 16.46
CA GLY A 90 6.54 19.47 17.11
C GLY A 90 7.21 20.60 16.31
N GLY A 91 6.64 21.00 15.16
CA GLY A 91 7.17 22.08 14.31
C GLY A 91 8.27 21.67 13.34
N ALA A 92 8.57 20.38 13.21
CA ALA A 92 9.59 19.92 12.26
C ALA A 92 9.09 20.01 10.81
N ALA A 93 10.02 20.30 9.89
CA ALA A 93 9.78 20.18 8.46
C ALA A 93 9.77 18.69 8.08
N VAL A 94 8.64 18.20 7.57
CA VAL A 94 8.44 16.76 7.30
C VAL A 94 8.47 16.38 5.81
N HIS A 95 8.64 17.37 4.92
CA HIS A 95 8.54 17.17 3.48
C HIS A 95 9.51 16.09 2.94
N GLY A 96 10.80 16.16 3.30
CA GLY A 96 11.78 15.19 2.83
C GLY A 96 11.53 13.76 3.35
N ALA A 97 11.06 13.63 4.60
CA ALA A 97 10.69 12.33 5.16
C ALA A 97 9.40 11.76 4.52
N ALA A 98 8.44 12.63 4.21
CA ALA A 98 7.23 12.24 3.48
C ALA A 98 7.54 11.82 2.04
N ASP A 99 8.44 12.53 1.36
CA ASP A 99 8.86 12.16 0.00
C ASP A 99 9.57 10.80 -0.01
N ALA A 100 10.49 10.55 0.93
CA ALA A 100 11.12 9.24 1.07
C ALA A 100 10.08 8.12 1.26
N LEU A 101 9.13 8.31 2.19
CA LEU A 101 8.07 7.31 2.44
C LEU A 101 7.15 7.11 1.23
N TRP A 102 6.89 8.16 0.46
CA TRP A 102 6.15 8.07 -0.79
C TRP A 102 6.89 7.23 -1.83
N GLN A 103 8.20 7.44 -2.01
CA GLN A 103 9.00 6.64 -2.94
C GLN A 103 9.05 5.17 -2.54
N GLU A 104 9.16 4.87 -1.24
CA GLU A 104 9.09 3.50 -0.72
C GLU A 104 7.75 2.83 -1.06
N PHE A 105 6.63 3.55 -0.90
CA PHE A 105 5.32 3.03 -1.33
C PHE A 105 5.28 2.75 -2.84
N VAL A 106 5.75 3.69 -3.68
CA VAL A 106 5.76 3.51 -5.14
C VAL A 106 6.59 2.29 -5.53
N ALA A 107 7.76 2.10 -4.92
CA ALA A 107 8.63 0.96 -5.16
C ALA A 107 7.99 -0.36 -4.71
N ALA A 108 7.43 -0.41 -3.50
CA ALA A 108 6.76 -1.60 -2.97
C ALA A 108 5.54 -1.99 -3.81
N ARG A 109 4.74 -0.99 -4.22
CA ARG A 109 3.61 -1.17 -5.13
C ARG A 109 4.07 -1.81 -6.44
N GLN A 110 5.09 -1.25 -7.07
CA GLN A 110 5.60 -1.75 -8.35
C GLN A 110 6.11 -3.19 -8.22
N ALA A 111 6.83 -3.51 -7.14
CA ALA A 111 7.30 -4.86 -6.86
C ALA A 111 6.14 -5.88 -6.73
N MET A 112 5.03 -5.50 -6.07
CA MET A 112 3.83 -6.35 -5.98
C MET A 112 3.15 -6.57 -7.34
N VAL A 113 3.07 -5.53 -8.17
CA VAL A 113 2.54 -5.63 -9.54
C VAL A 113 3.39 -6.57 -10.39
N ASP A 114 4.71 -6.45 -10.32
CA ASP A 114 5.64 -7.28 -11.10
C ASP A 114 5.66 -8.73 -10.61
N LEU A 115 5.57 -8.97 -9.30
CA LEU A 115 5.43 -10.31 -8.71
C LEU A 115 4.18 -11.05 -9.23
N ALA A 116 3.09 -10.31 -9.42
CA ALA A 116 1.83 -10.86 -9.86
C ALA A 116 1.79 -11.17 -11.36
N ARG A 117 2.66 -10.53 -12.17
CA ARG A 117 2.68 -10.72 -13.62
C ARG A 117 3.00 -12.20 -13.95
N PRO A 118 2.18 -12.87 -14.79
CA PRO A 118 2.51 -14.20 -15.26
C PRO A 118 3.79 -14.13 -16.13
N ILE A 119 4.71 -15.06 -15.88
CA ILE A 119 5.88 -15.34 -16.74
C ILE A 119 5.47 -16.11 -17.98
#